data_AF-A0A9D2NSC1-F1
#
_entry.id   AF-A0A9D2NSC1-F1
#
_cell.length_a   1.000
_cell.length_b   1.000
_cell.length_c   1.000
_cell.angle_alpha   90.00
_cell.angle_beta   90.00
_cell.angle_gamma   90.00
#
_symmetry.space_group_name_H-M   'P 1'
#
loop_
_entity.id
_entity.type
_entity.pdbx_description
1 polymer ?
#
loop_
_entity_poly.entity_id
_entity_poly.type
_entity_poly.pdbx_seq_one_letter_code
_entity_poly.pdbx_strand_id
1 'polypeptide(L)'
;MKTGRKIFTAVLSAACILSLVSCGQSTRQGVSENKSREEEQVEKEWTQRQEELLEEMGLSGDYDELTDTQKSAVTSADDMLAYLEEKYGKRFCYLSYAPSGTLDKEHLEAYPADGQPYDKVTVYRTYENGEYSYEDDYENILIRPRYEETVRDFAEEYFPAEGIKVYTDIKSIDGSVTEENILENVSAVTYVFTDDSVCSAEAYERFVDACGQWLKEHCQGVPAGIYLRMTQSEAWAKISEADYEDSIREDIFTAENDCSISGSGKVTIY
;
A
#
# COMPACT_ATOMS: atom_id res chain seq x y z
N MET A 1 -25.63 18.51 -7.54
CA MET A 1 -25.19 17.42 -8.45
C MET A 1 -24.57 16.36 -7.58
N LYS A 2 -25.10 15.13 -7.60
CA LYS A 2 -24.66 14.01 -6.78
C LYS A 2 -23.36 13.46 -7.37
N THR A 3 -22.25 13.59 -6.65
CA THR A 3 -20.99 12.94 -6.98
C THR A 3 -21.15 11.45 -6.67
N GLY A 4 -21.14 10.61 -7.71
CA GLY A 4 -21.20 9.16 -7.56
C GLY A 4 -19.88 8.66 -6.98
N ARG A 5 -19.93 8.17 -5.74
CA ARG A 5 -18.86 7.37 -5.13
C ARG A 5 -18.80 6.06 -5.93
N LYS A 6 -17.69 5.82 -6.65
CA LYS A 6 -17.43 4.53 -7.28
C LYS A 6 -17.19 3.52 -6.15
N ILE A 7 -18.05 2.53 -6.05
CA ILE A 7 -17.93 1.44 -5.08
C ILE A 7 -16.79 0.54 -5.57
N PHE A 8 -15.65 0.56 -4.87
CA PHE A 8 -14.63 -0.46 -5.02
C PHE A 8 -15.10 -1.68 -4.22
N THR A 9 -15.32 -2.79 -4.92
CA THR A 9 -15.77 -4.04 -4.30
C THR A 9 -14.64 -4.60 -3.45
N ALA A 10 -14.75 -4.51 -2.13
CA ALA A 10 -13.87 -5.22 -1.21
C ALA A 10 -14.07 -6.73 -1.41
N VAL A 11 -13.01 -7.43 -1.81
CA VAL A 11 -13.02 -8.90 -1.95
C VAL A 11 -12.59 -9.50 -0.62
N LEU A 12 -13.55 -9.87 0.24
CA LEU A 12 -13.27 -10.82 1.31
C LEU A 12 -12.99 -12.19 0.69
N SER A 13 -11.71 -12.59 0.65
CA SER A 13 -11.34 -13.96 0.27
C SER A 13 -11.78 -14.93 1.38
N ALA A 14 -12.95 -15.53 1.21
CA ALA A 14 -13.50 -16.54 2.12
C ALA A 14 -12.73 -17.86 2.02
N ALA A 15 -11.80 -18.11 2.94
CA ALA A 15 -11.22 -19.44 3.14
C ALA A 15 -12.17 -20.32 3.98
N CYS A 16 -13.01 -21.12 3.31
CA CYS A 16 -13.87 -22.11 3.98
C CYS A 16 -13.05 -23.23 4.61
N ILE A 17 -12.94 -23.27 5.95
CA ILE A 17 -12.42 -24.44 6.68
C ILE A 17 -13.60 -25.32 7.09
N LEU A 18 -13.73 -26.48 6.43
CA LEU A 18 -14.66 -27.55 6.82
C LEU A 18 -14.10 -28.28 8.05
N SER A 19 -14.70 -28.07 9.22
CA SER A 19 -14.43 -28.89 10.40
C SER A 19 -15.18 -30.23 10.31
N LEU A 20 -14.43 -31.34 10.29
CA LEU A 20 -14.96 -32.70 10.43
C LEU A 20 -15.46 -32.92 11.86
N VAL A 21 -16.76 -33.19 11.97
CA VAL A 21 -17.44 -33.65 13.19
C VAL A 21 -17.03 -35.10 13.47
N SER A 22 -16.50 -35.37 14.67
CA SER A 22 -16.39 -36.72 15.21
C SER A 22 -17.27 -36.84 16.47
N CYS A 23 -18.23 -37.77 16.41
CA CYS A 23 -19.19 -38.07 17.46
C CYS A 23 -18.67 -39.15 18.46
N GLY A 24 -19.03 -38.97 19.74
CA GLY A 24 -19.20 -40.05 20.74
C GLY A 24 -17.96 -40.37 21.60
N GLN A 25 -18.04 -40.62 22.92
CA GLN A 25 -19.14 -41.03 23.80
C GLN A 25 -18.90 -40.59 25.27
N SER A 26 -19.99 -40.55 26.04
CA SER A 26 -20.12 -40.24 27.48
C SER A 26 -19.39 -41.22 28.41
N THR A 27 -19.15 -40.83 29.68
CA THR A 27 -19.75 -41.45 30.89
C THR A 27 -19.43 -40.66 32.20
N ARG A 28 -20.49 -40.36 32.98
CA ARG A 28 -20.64 -40.16 34.45
C ARG A 28 -20.03 -38.96 35.21
N GLN A 29 -20.94 -38.01 35.52
CA GLN A 29 -21.53 -37.71 36.84
C GLN A 29 -20.59 -37.46 38.04
N GLY A 30 -20.40 -36.17 38.37
CA GLY A 30 -20.04 -35.67 39.70
C GLY A 30 -20.92 -34.46 40.01
N VAL A 31 -21.75 -34.57 41.04
CA VAL A 31 -22.61 -33.48 41.53
C VAL A 31 -21.73 -32.45 42.24
N SER A 32 -21.77 -31.20 41.80
CA SER A 32 -21.23 -30.05 42.53
C SER A 32 -22.22 -28.90 42.40
N GLU A 33 -22.50 -28.28 43.54
CA GLU A 33 -23.57 -27.34 43.79
C GLU A 33 -23.53 -26.11 42.88
N ASN A 34 -24.67 -25.84 42.25
CA ASN A 34 -24.94 -24.62 41.48
C ASN A 34 -24.87 -23.41 42.42
N LYS A 35 -23.81 -22.62 42.28
CA LYS A 35 -23.85 -21.20 42.61
C LYS A 35 -23.91 -20.46 41.28
N SER A 36 -25.12 -20.25 40.79
CA SER A 36 -25.40 -19.43 39.62
C SER A 36 -24.94 -18.01 39.94
N ARG A 37 -23.71 -17.71 39.55
CA ARG A 37 -23.23 -16.35 39.36
C ARG A 37 -23.92 -15.91 38.07
N GLU A 38 -24.98 -15.14 38.21
CA GLU A 38 -25.55 -14.35 37.12
C GLU A 38 -24.40 -13.47 36.62
N GLU A 39 -23.76 -13.91 35.54
CA GLU A 39 -22.91 -13.03 34.75
C GLU A 39 -23.86 -12.01 34.14
N GLU A 40 -23.78 -10.80 34.69
CA GLU A 40 -24.39 -9.61 34.12
C GLU A 40 -23.94 -9.55 32.66
N GLN A 41 -24.85 -9.95 31.74
CA GLN A 41 -24.63 -9.86 30.31
C GLN A 41 -24.55 -8.37 29.98
N VAL A 42 -23.35 -7.83 30.02
CA VAL A 42 -23.07 -6.51 29.46
C VAL A 42 -23.31 -6.65 27.96
N GLU A 43 -24.43 -6.10 27.49
CA GLU A 43 -24.77 -5.97 26.08
C GLU A 43 -23.59 -5.25 25.41
N LYS A 44 -22.84 -5.98 24.58
CA LYS A 44 -21.61 -5.48 23.98
C LYS A 44 -22.00 -4.72 22.71
N GLU A 45 -22.18 -3.42 22.87
CA GLU A 45 -22.49 -2.52 21.76
C GLU A 45 -21.23 -2.21 20.93
N TRP A 46 -21.40 -2.08 19.62
CA TRP A 46 -20.35 -1.63 18.71
C TRP A 46 -20.06 -0.15 18.93
N THR A 47 -18.80 0.26 18.79
CA THR A 47 -18.50 1.70 18.68
C THR A 47 -18.96 2.22 17.32
N GLN A 48 -19.16 3.55 17.20
CA GLN A 48 -19.52 4.16 15.92
C GLN A 48 -18.56 3.79 14.78
N ARG A 49 -17.24 3.76 15.04
CA ARG A 49 -16.24 3.39 14.01
C ARG A 49 -16.35 1.91 13.64
N GLN A 50 -16.69 1.04 14.59
CA GLN A 50 -16.93 -0.38 14.32
C GLN A 50 -18.22 -0.60 13.52
N GLU A 51 -19.27 0.18 13.74
CA GLU A 51 -20.47 0.18 12.90
C GLU A 51 -20.16 0.58 11.45
N GLU A 52 -19.35 1.64 11.26
CA GLU A 52 -18.87 2.06 9.95
C GLU A 52 -18.04 0.95 9.27
N LEU A 53 -17.15 0.28 10.01
CA LEU A 53 -16.37 -0.86 9.52
C LEU A 53 -17.24 -2.06 9.14
N LEU A 54 -18.30 -2.36 9.91
CA LEU A 54 -19.24 -3.42 9.59
C LEU A 54 -19.92 -3.17 8.24
N GLU A 55 -20.34 -1.94 7.97
CA GLU A 55 -20.92 -1.55 6.68
C GLU A 55 -19.91 -1.72 5.54
N GLU A 56 -18.67 -1.21 5.69
CA GLU A 56 -17.61 -1.30 4.68
C GLU A 56 -17.18 -2.75 4.39
N MET A 57 -17.21 -3.62 5.42
CA MET A 57 -16.93 -5.05 5.28
C MET A 57 -18.13 -5.87 4.75
N GLY A 58 -19.30 -5.26 4.60
CA GLY A 58 -20.53 -5.94 4.18
C GLY A 58 -21.07 -6.95 5.21
N LEU A 59 -20.86 -6.67 6.50
CA LEU A 59 -21.26 -7.50 7.63
C LEU A 59 -22.56 -6.99 8.29
N SER A 60 -23.22 -7.86 9.08
CA SER A 60 -24.40 -7.46 9.86
C SER A 60 -24.00 -6.49 10.98
N GLY A 61 -24.83 -5.47 11.23
CA GLY A 61 -24.70 -4.60 12.39
C GLY A 61 -25.10 -5.29 13.71
N ASP A 62 -25.82 -6.42 13.65
CA ASP A 62 -26.26 -7.17 14.82
C ASP A 62 -25.10 -8.00 15.37
N TYR A 63 -24.72 -7.75 16.63
CA TYR A 63 -23.63 -8.45 17.31
C TYR A 63 -23.87 -9.96 17.36
N ASP A 64 -25.09 -10.44 17.56
CA ASP A 64 -25.37 -11.87 17.74
C ASP A 64 -25.40 -12.64 16.41
N GLU A 65 -25.56 -11.95 15.29
CA GLU A 65 -25.50 -12.55 13.96
C GLU A 65 -24.06 -12.77 13.45
N LEU A 66 -23.08 -12.16 14.10
CA LEU A 66 -21.67 -12.25 13.71
C LEU A 66 -20.94 -13.41 14.39
N THR A 67 -20.16 -14.14 13.60
CA THR A 67 -19.20 -15.13 14.10
C THR A 67 -18.08 -14.45 14.89
N ASP A 68 -17.43 -15.20 15.78
CA ASP A 68 -16.26 -14.70 16.53
C ASP A 68 -15.14 -14.21 15.61
N THR A 69 -14.97 -14.85 14.45
CA THR A 69 -14.02 -14.42 13.43
C THR A 69 -14.36 -13.05 12.85
N GLN A 70 -15.64 -12.80 12.53
CA GLN A 70 -16.09 -11.50 12.02
C GLN A 70 -15.96 -10.41 13.09
N LYS A 71 -16.35 -10.71 14.33
CA LYS A 71 -16.16 -9.80 15.48
C LYS A 71 -14.69 -9.43 15.67
N SER A 72 -13.82 -10.44 15.60
CA SER A 72 -12.38 -10.25 15.69
C SER A 72 -11.84 -9.40 14.54
N ALA A 73 -12.26 -9.65 13.30
CA ALA A 73 -11.84 -8.88 12.13
C ALA A 73 -12.16 -7.39 12.26
N VAL A 74 -13.39 -7.05 12.67
CA VAL A 74 -13.83 -5.66 12.90
C VAL A 74 -13.01 -5.01 14.01
N THR A 75 -12.84 -5.70 15.14
CA THR A 75 -12.01 -5.20 16.25
C THR A 75 -10.56 -4.95 15.81
N SER A 76 -10.03 -5.85 14.98
CA SER A 76 -8.64 -5.81 14.55
C SER A 76 -8.37 -4.68 13.54
N ALA A 77 -9.29 -4.48 12.60
CA ALA A 77 -9.26 -3.34 11.70
C ALA A 77 -9.35 -2.01 12.48
N ASP A 78 -10.23 -1.96 13.50
CA ASP A 78 -10.39 -0.80 14.38
C ASP A 78 -9.09 -0.45 15.14
N ASP A 79 -8.42 -1.47 15.69
CA ASP A 79 -7.13 -1.32 16.38
C ASP A 79 -6.01 -0.86 15.43
N MET A 80 -5.91 -1.42 14.23
CA MET A 80 -4.89 -1.03 13.24
C MET A 80 -5.11 0.40 12.71
N LEU A 81 -6.36 0.83 12.52
CA LEU A 81 -6.67 2.22 12.23
C LEU A 81 -6.28 3.13 13.39
N ALA A 82 -6.63 2.77 14.63
CA ALA A 82 -6.22 3.55 15.80
C ALA A 82 -4.70 3.71 15.91
N TYR A 83 -3.94 2.65 15.62
CA TYR A 83 -2.47 2.70 15.57
C TYR A 83 -1.96 3.77 14.59
N LEU A 84 -2.46 3.77 13.35
CA LEU A 84 -2.07 4.78 12.35
C LEU A 84 -2.45 6.20 12.81
N GLU A 85 -3.67 6.35 13.33
CA GLU A 85 -4.20 7.65 13.75
C GLU A 85 -3.44 8.22 14.95
N GLU A 86 -3.04 7.37 15.90
CA GLU A 86 -2.19 7.74 17.03
C GLU A 86 -0.77 8.10 16.58
N LYS A 87 -0.16 7.28 15.72
CA LYS A 87 1.22 7.47 15.24
C LYS A 87 1.38 8.75 14.41
N TYR A 88 0.43 9.02 13.51
CA TYR A 88 0.54 10.11 12.53
C TYR A 88 -0.35 11.33 12.82
N GLY A 89 -1.21 11.26 13.85
CA GLY A 89 -2.05 12.38 14.27
C GLY A 89 -3.10 12.81 13.24
N LYS A 90 -3.52 11.90 12.35
CA LYS A 90 -4.51 12.15 11.28
C LYS A 90 -5.40 10.94 11.07
N ARG A 91 -6.58 11.13 10.48
CA ARG A 91 -7.53 10.05 10.22
C ARG A 91 -7.16 9.21 9.00
N PHE A 92 -7.51 7.93 9.06
CA PHE A 92 -7.37 6.99 7.94
C PHE A 92 -8.72 6.37 7.58
N CYS A 93 -8.88 6.04 6.30
CA CYS A 93 -10.07 5.41 5.74
C CYS A 93 -9.77 3.94 5.42
N TYR A 94 -10.70 3.06 5.77
CA TYR A 94 -10.63 1.62 5.48
C TYR A 94 -10.63 1.34 3.97
N LEU A 95 -9.85 0.35 3.52
CA LEU A 95 -9.95 -0.24 2.18
C LEU A 95 -10.22 -1.74 2.25
N SER A 96 -9.39 -2.48 2.97
CA SER A 96 -9.49 -3.93 3.04
C SER A 96 -8.85 -4.46 4.33
N TYR A 97 -9.24 -5.66 4.74
CA TYR A 97 -8.63 -6.37 5.87
C TYR A 97 -8.44 -7.83 5.50
N ALA A 98 -7.28 -8.38 5.86
CA ALA A 98 -6.94 -9.77 5.67
C ALA A 98 -6.49 -10.39 7.00
N PRO A 99 -7.18 -11.44 7.50
CA PRO A 99 -6.71 -12.17 8.67
C PRO A 99 -5.40 -12.91 8.37
N SER A 100 -4.65 -13.28 9.40
CA SER A 100 -3.46 -14.12 9.21
C SER A 100 -3.81 -15.44 8.53
N GLY A 101 -3.07 -15.77 7.47
CA GLY A 101 -3.15 -17.02 6.74
C GLY A 101 -1.87 -17.85 6.86
N THR A 102 -1.82 -18.97 6.14
CA THR A 102 -0.62 -19.84 6.09
C THR A 102 0.59 -19.14 5.47
N LEU A 103 0.37 -18.17 4.59
CA LEU A 103 1.41 -17.48 3.82
C LEU A 103 1.53 -15.99 4.20
N ASP A 104 0.43 -15.36 4.62
CA ASP A 104 0.37 -13.92 4.82
C ASP A 104 0.12 -13.56 6.28
N LYS A 105 0.82 -12.53 6.74
CA LYS A 105 0.57 -11.90 8.04
C LYS A 105 -0.79 -11.21 8.00
N GLU A 106 -1.42 -11.11 9.17
CA GLU A 106 -2.61 -10.28 9.34
C GLU A 106 -2.30 -8.83 8.95
N HIS A 107 -3.15 -8.21 8.15
CA HIS A 107 -2.97 -6.82 7.74
C HIS A 107 -4.27 -6.09 7.41
N LEU A 108 -4.18 -4.77 7.45
CA LEU A 108 -5.19 -3.81 7.01
C LEU A 108 -4.59 -2.99 5.87
N GLU A 109 -5.36 -2.78 4.81
CA GLU A 109 -5.09 -1.71 3.85
C GLU A 109 -6.00 -0.50 4.14
N ALA A 110 -5.42 0.68 4.14
CA ALA A 110 -6.10 1.95 4.38
C ALA A 110 -5.52 3.07 3.50
N TYR A 111 -6.09 4.26 3.55
CA TYR A 111 -5.50 5.47 2.96
C TYR A 111 -5.75 6.68 3.88
N PRO A 112 -4.87 7.69 3.88
CA PRO A 112 -5.07 8.88 4.70
C PRO A 112 -6.31 9.65 4.24
N ALA A 113 -7.10 10.16 5.18
CA ALA A 113 -8.37 10.83 4.88
C ALA A 113 -8.20 12.15 4.09
N ASP A 114 -7.00 12.74 4.11
CA ASP A 114 -6.60 13.90 3.32
C ASP A 114 -5.91 13.55 1.99
N GLY A 115 -5.71 12.25 1.69
CA GLY A 115 -5.14 11.75 0.44
C GLY A 115 -6.17 11.08 -0.46
N GLN A 116 -5.69 10.19 -1.33
CA GLN A 116 -6.49 9.43 -2.28
C GLN A 116 -6.47 7.93 -1.97
N PRO A 117 -7.45 7.14 -2.45
CA PRO A 117 -7.43 5.68 -2.26
C PRO A 117 -6.19 4.96 -2.80
N TYR A 118 -5.47 5.57 -3.75
CA TYR A 118 -4.21 5.04 -4.28
C TYR A 118 -2.99 5.41 -3.41
N ASP A 119 -3.13 6.27 -2.41
CA ASP A 119 -2.15 6.49 -1.33
C ASP A 119 -2.25 5.38 -0.28
N LYS A 120 -2.30 4.14 -0.77
CA LYS A 120 -2.57 2.97 0.03
C LYS A 120 -1.43 2.73 1.01
N VAL A 121 -1.79 2.59 2.28
CA VAL A 121 -0.92 2.12 3.36
C VAL A 121 -1.34 0.71 3.76
N THR A 122 -0.37 -0.15 4.01
CA THR A 122 -0.54 -1.47 4.61
C THR A 122 -0.05 -1.43 6.05
N VAL A 123 -0.90 -1.87 6.99
CA VAL A 123 -0.53 -2.09 8.40
C VAL A 123 -0.52 -3.58 8.66
N TYR A 124 0.62 -4.12 9.06
CA TYR A 124 0.75 -5.48 9.53
C TYR A 124 0.61 -5.52 11.04
N ARG A 125 -0.11 -6.53 11.54
CA ARG A 125 -0.21 -6.82 12.96
C ARG A 125 0.35 -8.20 13.26
N THR A 126 1.14 -8.30 14.32
CA THR A 126 1.67 -9.56 14.83
C THR A 126 1.39 -9.67 16.32
N TYR A 127 1.13 -10.89 16.79
CA TYR A 127 0.94 -11.18 18.21
C TYR A 127 2.06 -12.10 18.69
N GLU A 128 2.97 -11.55 19.49
CA GLU A 128 4.12 -12.26 20.01
C GLU A 128 4.29 -11.96 21.50
N ASN A 129 4.69 -12.96 22.29
CA ASN A 129 4.94 -12.81 23.74
C ASN A 129 3.76 -12.23 24.56
N GLY A 130 2.53 -12.35 24.08
CA GLY A 130 1.35 -11.85 24.76
C GLY A 130 0.97 -10.41 24.43
N GLU A 131 1.67 -9.77 23.49
CA GLU A 131 1.46 -8.38 23.09
C GLU A 131 1.30 -8.27 21.57
N TYR A 132 0.54 -7.27 21.13
CA TYR A 132 0.41 -6.92 19.72
C TYR A 132 1.49 -5.91 19.34
N SER A 133 2.13 -6.13 18.19
CA SER A 133 3.00 -5.15 17.53
C SER A 133 2.49 -4.84 16.13
N TYR A 134 2.78 -3.63 15.68
CA TYR A 134 2.30 -3.07 14.42
C TYR A 134 3.46 -2.51 13.60
N GLU A 135 3.42 -2.73 12.31
CA GLU A 135 4.36 -2.21 11.32
C GLU A 135 3.56 -1.66 10.14
N ASP A 136 3.90 -0.47 9.65
CA ASP A 136 3.22 0.14 8.52
C ASP A 136 4.21 0.69 7.50
N ASP A 137 3.73 0.87 6.27
CA ASP A 137 4.50 1.41 5.15
C ASP A 137 4.15 2.87 4.80
N TYR A 138 3.47 3.62 5.69
CA TYR A 138 2.97 4.97 5.37
C TYR A 138 4.10 5.98 5.10
N GLU A 139 5.28 5.77 5.68
CA GLU A 139 6.46 6.60 5.39
C GLU A 139 6.82 6.60 3.90
N ASN A 140 6.54 5.50 3.18
CA ASN A 140 6.72 5.41 1.73
C ASN A 140 5.83 6.42 0.99
N ILE A 141 4.61 6.65 1.47
CA ILE A 141 3.68 7.63 0.88
C ILE A 141 4.15 9.05 1.19
N LEU A 142 4.63 9.30 2.42
CA LEU A 142 5.07 10.63 2.84
C LEU A 142 6.31 11.12 2.08
N ILE A 143 7.22 10.20 1.74
CA ILE A 143 8.48 10.54 1.06
C ILE A 143 8.36 10.64 -0.46
N ARG A 144 7.39 9.92 -1.05
CA ARG A 144 7.24 9.77 -2.50
C ARG A 144 7.24 11.12 -3.26
N PRO A 145 6.48 12.16 -2.87
CA PRO A 145 6.46 13.42 -3.62
C PRO A 145 7.84 14.09 -3.73
N ARG A 146 8.65 14.03 -2.65
CA ARG A 146 9.99 14.61 -2.65
C ARG A 146 10.96 13.76 -3.47
N TYR A 147 10.82 12.44 -3.45
CA TYR A 147 11.61 11.56 -4.30
C TYR A 147 11.33 11.82 -5.79
N GLU A 148 10.04 11.90 -6.15
CA GLU A 148 9.59 12.19 -7.51
C GLU A 148 10.06 13.55 -7.99
N GLU A 149 10.06 14.58 -7.13
CA GLU A 149 10.60 15.90 -7.45
C GLU A 149 12.10 15.83 -7.78
N THR A 150 12.90 15.11 -6.98
CA THR A 150 14.35 14.95 -7.26
C THR A 150 14.61 14.26 -8.60
N VAL A 151 13.84 13.21 -8.95
CA VAL A 151 13.98 12.54 -10.25
C VAL A 151 13.44 13.42 -11.40
N ARG A 152 12.37 14.18 -11.14
CA ARG A 152 11.82 15.16 -12.09
C ARG A 152 12.85 16.23 -12.43
N ASP A 153 13.52 16.80 -11.45
CA ASP A 153 14.56 17.82 -11.66
C ASP A 153 15.65 17.30 -12.62
N PHE A 154 16.08 16.04 -12.46
CA PHE A 154 16.99 15.38 -13.39
C PHE A 154 16.40 15.22 -14.80
N ALA A 155 15.14 14.78 -14.91
CA ALA A 155 14.49 14.60 -16.22
C ALA A 155 14.28 15.94 -16.97
N GLU A 156 14.02 17.03 -16.25
CA GLU A 156 13.81 18.37 -16.81
C GLU A 156 15.09 19.00 -17.40
N GLU A 157 16.28 18.44 -17.12
CA GLU A 157 17.51 18.81 -17.82
C GLU A 157 17.50 18.39 -19.31
N TYR A 158 16.67 17.40 -19.67
CA TYR A 158 16.63 16.78 -21.00
C TYR A 158 15.30 16.97 -21.72
N PHE A 159 14.20 17.07 -20.97
CA PHE A 159 12.84 17.14 -21.51
C PHE A 159 12.09 18.37 -20.96
N PRO A 160 11.12 18.93 -21.70
CA PRO A 160 10.31 20.01 -21.19
C PRO A 160 9.38 19.53 -20.06
N ALA A 161 9.24 20.33 -19.00
CA ALA A 161 8.47 20.01 -17.80
C ALA A 161 7.00 19.65 -18.10
N GLU A 162 6.37 20.34 -19.05
CA GLU A 162 4.99 20.08 -19.47
C GLU A 162 4.80 18.73 -20.19
N GLY A 163 5.90 18.12 -20.65
CA GLY A 163 5.90 16.87 -21.40
C GLY A 163 6.22 15.63 -20.58
N ILE A 164 6.47 15.77 -19.27
CA ILE A 164 6.88 14.66 -18.41
C ILE A 164 5.93 14.41 -17.24
N LYS A 165 5.75 13.14 -16.92
CA LYS A 165 5.10 12.65 -15.70
C LYS A 165 6.07 11.70 -15.01
N VAL A 166 6.25 11.87 -13.72
CA VAL A 166 7.16 11.06 -12.90
C VAL A 166 6.32 10.40 -11.82
N TYR A 167 6.37 9.08 -11.75
CA TYR A 167 5.67 8.29 -10.73
C TYR A 167 6.62 7.25 -10.14
N THR A 168 6.61 7.12 -8.82
CA THR A 168 7.57 6.31 -8.09
C THR A 168 6.91 5.29 -7.17
N ASP A 169 7.44 4.08 -7.21
CA ASP A 169 7.14 3.01 -6.26
C ASP A 169 8.33 2.85 -5.30
N ILE A 170 8.13 3.28 -4.05
CA ILE A 170 9.14 3.22 -2.98
C ILE A 170 9.18 1.80 -2.43
N LYS A 171 10.36 1.17 -2.48
CA LYS A 171 10.57 -0.23 -2.06
C LYS A 171 11.01 -0.36 -0.62
N SER A 172 11.88 0.53 -0.16
CA SER A 172 12.33 0.55 1.22
C SER A 172 13.00 1.88 1.54
N ILE A 173 12.92 2.25 2.81
CA ILE A 173 13.62 3.39 3.39
C ILE A 173 14.60 2.83 4.43
N ASP A 174 15.86 3.25 4.36
CA ASP A 174 16.88 2.94 5.36
C ASP A 174 17.28 4.22 6.10
N GLY A 175 17.32 4.19 7.42
CA GLY A 175 17.70 5.34 8.23
C GLY A 175 16.76 6.55 8.14
N SER A 176 17.31 7.73 8.45
CA SER A 176 16.56 8.99 8.47
C SER A 176 16.77 9.74 7.16
N VAL A 177 15.66 10.11 6.53
CA VAL A 177 15.67 10.81 5.25
C VAL A 177 15.53 12.32 5.42
N THR A 178 16.36 13.05 4.68
CA THR A 178 16.34 14.49 4.49
C THR A 178 16.30 14.80 2.99
N GLU A 179 16.14 16.07 2.64
CA GLU A 179 16.18 16.50 1.25
C GLU A 179 17.53 16.19 0.56
N GLU A 180 18.62 16.19 1.32
CA GLU A 180 19.97 16.03 0.77
C GLU A 180 20.36 14.56 0.55
N ASN A 181 19.77 13.64 1.31
CA ASN A 181 20.20 12.23 1.34
C ASN A 181 19.12 11.26 0.83
N ILE A 182 18.02 11.77 0.27
CA ILE A 182 16.86 10.95 -0.11
C ILE A 182 17.23 9.80 -1.04
N LEU A 183 18.06 10.05 -2.05
CA LEU A 183 18.51 9.02 -3.00
C LEU A 183 19.50 8.03 -2.39
N GLU A 184 20.17 8.40 -1.30
CA GLU A 184 21.15 7.58 -0.58
C GLU A 184 20.50 6.67 0.48
N ASN A 185 19.21 6.84 0.73
CA ASN A 185 18.49 6.14 1.80
C ASN A 185 17.20 5.47 1.31
N VAL A 186 16.75 5.76 0.09
CA VAL A 186 15.47 5.29 -0.44
C VAL A 186 15.68 4.44 -1.69
N SER A 187 15.28 3.18 -1.58
CA SER A 187 15.21 2.25 -2.70
C SER A 187 13.89 2.44 -3.42
N ALA A 188 13.92 2.60 -4.74
CA ALA A 188 12.72 2.89 -5.52
C ALA A 188 12.79 2.45 -6.98
N VAL A 189 11.62 2.30 -7.59
CA VAL A 189 11.44 2.19 -9.04
C VAL A 189 10.66 3.41 -9.50
N THR A 190 11.26 4.21 -10.38
CA THR A 190 10.65 5.44 -10.89
C THR A 190 10.41 5.34 -12.38
N TYR A 191 9.19 5.66 -12.80
CA TYR A 191 8.81 5.74 -14.20
C TYR A 191 8.76 7.20 -14.63
N VAL A 192 9.49 7.52 -15.70
CA VAL A 192 9.44 8.82 -16.37
C VAL A 192 8.70 8.63 -17.68
N PHE A 193 7.44 9.08 -17.72
CA PHE A 193 6.61 9.06 -18.92
C PHE A 193 6.76 10.37 -19.68
N THR A 194 7.08 10.30 -20.97
CA THR A 194 7.24 11.49 -21.82
C THR A 194 6.42 11.40 -23.11
N ASP A 195 5.91 12.54 -23.55
CA ASP A 195 5.25 12.68 -24.85
C ASP A 195 6.31 12.67 -25.97
N ASP A 196 6.19 11.75 -26.93
CA ASP A 196 7.15 11.62 -28.02
C ASP A 196 7.21 12.84 -28.95
N SER A 197 6.17 13.68 -28.97
CA SER A 197 6.13 14.89 -29.76
C SER A 197 7.08 15.99 -29.24
N VAL A 198 7.48 15.90 -27.97
CA VAL A 198 8.40 16.87 -27.34
C VAL A 198 9.78 16.30 -27.05
N CYS A 199 9.99 15.01 -27.29
CA CYS A 199 11.26 14.32 -27.08
C CYS A 199 11.96 14.06 -28.43
N SER A 200 13.08 14.75 -28.67
CA SER A 200 13.93 14.45 -29.83
C SER A 200 14.77 13.19 -29.58
N ALA A 201 15.15 12.49 -30.65
CA ALA A 201 16.06 11.34 -30.56
C ALA A 201 17.40 11.71 -29.86
N GLU A 202 17.91 12.93 -30.08
CA GLU A 202 19.11 13.42 -29.39
C GLU A 202 18.89 13.61 -27.89
N ALA A 203 17.75 14.17 -27.48
CA ALA A 203 17.41 14.34 -26.06
C ALA A 203 17.26 12.98 -25.36
N TYR A 204 16.64 12.02 -26.04
CA TYR A 204 16.54 10.64 -25.57
C TYR A 204 17.91 10.00 -25.33
N GLU A 205 18.79 10.02 -26.33
CA GLU A 205 20.14 9.44 -26.21
C GLU A 205 20.93 10.09 -25.08
N ARG A 206 20.87 11.42 -24.95
CA ARG A 206 21.55 12.15 -23.89
C ARG A 206 21.03 11.80 -22.49
N PHE A 207 19.72 11.64 -22.34
CA PHE A 207 19.14 11.20 -21.07
C PHE A 207 19.63 9.80 -20.71
N VAL A 208 19.56 8.85 -21.66
CA VAL A 208 19.99 7.46 -21.45
C VAL A 208 21.46 7.38 -21.07
N ASP A 209 22.32 8.13 -21.76
CA ASP A 209 23.76 8.20 -21.47
C ASP A 209 24.05 8.78 -20.07
N ALA A 210 23.28 9.78 -19.64
CA ALA A 210 23.46 10.44 -18.36
C ALA A 210 22.89 9.65 -17.17
N CYS A 211 21.78 8.94 -17.36
CA CYS A 211 21.02 8.32 -16.27
C CYS A 211 21.86 7.35 -15.44
N GLY A 212 22.71 6.55 -16.09
CA GLY A 212 23.57 5.60 -15.40
C GLY A 212 24.64 6.28 -14.54
N GLN A 213 25.15 7.43 -14.95
CA GLN A 213 26.11 8.20 -14.16
C GLN A 213 25.40 8.90 -12.99
N TRP A 214 24.24 9.49 -13.25
CA TRP A 214 23.42 10.15 -12.23
C TRP A 214 23.07 9.19 -11.08
N LEU A 215 22.59 7.98 -11.39
CA LEU A 215 22.30 6.97 -10.36
C LEU A 215 23.53 6.60 -9.51
N LYS A 216 24.74 6.55 -10.11
CA LYS A 216 25.97 6.26 -9.34
C LYS A 216 26.33 7.40 -8.40
N GLU A 217 26.20 8.62 -8.86
CA GLU A 217 26.57 9.81 -8.11
C GLU A 217 25.63 10.05 -6.93
N HIS A 218 24.33 9.78 -7.12
CA HIS A 218 23.31 10.15 -6.15
C HIS A 218 22.80 9.00 -5.27
N CYS A 219 22.75 7.76 -5.77
CA CYS A 219 22.20 6.64 -4.98
C CYS A 219 23.24 5.92 -4.13
N GLN A 220 24.54 6.13 -4.38
CA GLN A 220 25.66 5.56 -3.61
C GLN A 220 25.57 4.04 -3.31
N GLY A 221 24.91 3.27 -4.19
CA GLY A 221 24.73 1.83 -4.03
C GLY A 221 23.43 1.43 -3.32
N VAL A 222 22.53 2.35 -3.01
CA VAL A 222 21.11 2.01 -2.74
C VAL A 222 20.46 1.58 -4.05
N PRO A 223 19.72 0.44 -4.07
CA PRO A 223 19.05 -0.01 -5.28
C PRO A 223 18.03 1.01 -5.78
N ALA A 224 18.14 1.45 -7.03
CA ALA A 224 17.18 2.38 -7.62
C ALA A 224 17.08 2.17 -9.13
N GLY A 225 15.91 2.45 -9.69
CA GLY A 225 15.65 2.40 -11.13
C GLY A 225 14.94 3.64 -11.63
N ILE A 226 15.36 4.14 -12.80
CA ILE A 226 14.67 5.15 -13.59
C ILE A 226 14.36 4.55 -14.96
N TYR A 227 13.07 4.42 -15.25
CA TYR A 227 12.53 3.72 -16.40
C TYR A 227 11.83 4.75 -17.30
N LEU A 228 12.46 5.06 -18.43
CA LEU A 228 11.93 6.00 -19.41
C LEU A 228 10.90 5.30 -20.28
N ARG A 229 9.74 5.94 -20.45
CA ARG A 229 8.60 5.43 -21.21
C ARG A 229 8.07 6.53 -22.13
N MET A 230 8.42 6.46 -23.42
CA MET A 230 7.93 7.40 -24.42
C MET A 230 6.61 6.91 -25.00
N THR A 231 5.62 7.79 -25.17
CA THR A 231 4.33 7.43 -25.77
C THR A 231 3.83 8.55 -26.67
N GLN A 232 2.90 8.24 -27.57
CA GLN A 232 2.17 9.27 -28.32
C GLN A 232 1.32 10.12 -27.38
N SER A 233 1.11 11.40 -27.73
CA SER A 233 0.39 12.38 -26.90
C SER A 233 -0.96 11.90 -26.35
N GLU A 234 -1.75 11.16 -27.13
CA GLU A 234 -3.05 10.65 -26.67
C GLU A 234 -2.92 9.61 -25.53
N ALA A 235 -1.94 8.72 -25.65
CA ALA A 235 -1.65 7.72 -24.61
C ALA A 235 -1.04 8.41 -23.38
N TRP A 236 -0.02 9.25 -23.59
CA TRP A 236 0.62 10.03 -22.54
C TRP A 236 -0.39 10.79 -21.68
N ALA A 237 -1.36 11.46 -22.32
CA ALA A 237 -2.37 12.26 -21.63
C ALA A 237 -3.25 11.43 -20.67
N LYS A 238 -3.46 10.14 -20.94
CA LYS A 238 -4.31 9.25 -20.14
C LYS A 238 -3.61 8.70 -18.91
N ILE A 239 -2.28 8.61 -18.92
CA ILE A 239 -1.49 8.07 -17.79
C ILE A 239 -1.64 9.00 -16.57
N SER A 240 -2.02 8.44 -15.43
CA SER A 240 -2.18 9.17 -14.17
C SER A 240 -1.50 8.44 -13.01
N GLU A 241 -1.30 9.14 -11.89
CA GLU A 241 -0.75 8.53 -10.66
C GLU A 241 -1.61 7.33 -10.19
N ALA A 242 -2.92 7.37 -10.46
CA ALA A 242 -3.84 6.32 -10.03
C ALA A 242 -3.76 5.02 -10.85
N ASP A 243 -3.20 5.06 -12.07
CA ASP A 243 -3.27 3.95 -13.04
C ASP A 243 -1.98 3.76 -13.88
N TYR A 244 -0.87 4.40 -13.52
CA TYR A 244 0.37 4.27 -14.28
C TYR A 244 0.87 2.82 -14.32
N GLU A 245 0.66 2.04 -13.25
CA GLU A 245 1.01 0.61 -13.22
C GLU A 245 0.21 -0.23 -14.21
N ASP A 246 -1.00 0.17 -14.56
CA ASP A 246 -1.74 -0.50 -15.62
C ASP A 246 -1.18 -0.08 -16.98
N SER A 247 -0.83 1.20 -17.12
CA SER A 247 -0.22 1.75 -18.34
C SER A 247 1.11 1.06 -18.71
N ILE A 248 1.96 0.70 -17.73
CA ILE A 248 3.22 -0.04 -18.01
C ILE A 248 3.01 -1.46 -18.54
N ARG A 249 1.79 -2.01 -18.44
CA ARG A 249 1.44 -3.35 -18.93
C ARG A 249 0.85 -3.31 -20.35
N GLU A 250 0.57 -2.12 -20.87
CA GLU A 250 0.02 -1.91 -22.20
C GLU A 250 1.12 -1.76 -23.27
N ASP A 251 0.79 -2.11 -24.51
CA ASP A 251 1.65 -1.91 -25.68
C ASP A 251 1.44 -0.51 -26.26
N ILE A 252 1.84 0.52 -25.51
CA ILE A 252 1.62 1.95 -25.84
C ILE A 252 2.92 2.74 -26.04
N PHE A 253 4.07 2.12 -25.78
CA PHE A 253 5.36 2.80 -25.78
C PHE A 253 5.99 2.84 -27.17
N THR A 254 6.44 4.03 -27.58
CA THR A 254 7.16 4.24 -28.83
C THR A 254 8.67 4.08 -28.68
N ALA A 255 9.18 4.24 -27.46
CA ALA A 255 10.54 3.91 -27.04
C ALA A 255 10.60 3.69 -25.52
N GLU A 256 11.53 2.85 -25.07
CA GLU A 256 11.70 2.49 -23.67
C GLU A 256 13.20 2.35 -23.35
N ASN A 257 13.58 2.77 -22.14
CA ASN A 257 14.90 2.50 -21.59
C ASN A 257 14.80 2.23 -20.09
N ASP A 258 15.53 1.22 -19.64
CA ASP A 258 15.58 0.87 -18.21
C ASP A 258 16.99 1.09 -17.69
N CYS A 259 17.18 2.10 -16.83
CA CYS A 259 18.43 2.34 -16.16
C CYS A 259 18.29 2.07 -14.66
N SER A 260 19.17 1.23 -14.11
CA SER A 260 19.12 0.86 -12.70
C SER A 260 20.51 0.72 -12.08
N ILE A 261 20.59 0.94 -10.77
CA ILE A 261 21.75 0.66 -9.93
C ILE A 261 21.38 -0.39 -8.89
N SER A 262 22.27 -1.36 -8.66
CA SER A 262 22.08 -2.40 -7.65
C SER A 262 22.66 -2.01 -6.30
N GLY A 263 22.34 -2.81 -5.27
CA GLY A 263 22.95 -2.78 -3.93
C GLY A 263 24.48 -2.85 -3.91
N SER A 264 25.10 -3.31 -4.99
CA SER A 264 26.56 -3.38 -5.15
C SER A 264 27.15 -2.18 -5.91
N GLY A 265 26.34 -1.16 -6.20
CA GLY A 265 26.71 -0.02 -7.04
C GLY A 265 26.86 -0.34 -8.53
N LYS A 266 26.42 -1.51 -9.00
CA LYS A 266 26.53 -1.87 -10.42
C LYS A 266 25.37 -1.25 -11.18
N VAL A 267 25.68 -0.46 -12.20
CA VAL A 267 24.69 0.09 -13.13
C VAL A 267 24.41 -0.85 -14.28
N THR A 268 23.13 -0.93 -14.64
CA THR A 268 22.63 -1.71 -15.77
C THR A 268 21.67 -0.84 -16.58
N ILE A 269 21.84 -0.85 -17.90
CA ILE A 269 21.03 -0.09 -18.86
C ILE A 269 20.53 -1.08 -19.91
N TYR A 270 19.22 -1.09 -20.18
CA TYR A 270 18.56 -1.93 -21.19
C TYR A 270 17.72 -1.11 -22.16
#